data_AF-A0A3D3JYL3-F1
#
_entry.id   AF-A0A3D3JYL3-F1
#
_cell.length_a   1.000
_cell.length_b   1.000
_cell.length_c   1.000
_cell.angle_alpha   90.00
_cell.angle_beta   90.00
_cell.angle_gamma   90.00
#
_symmetry.space_group_name_H-M   'P 1'
#
loop_
_entity.id
_entity.type
_entity.pdbx_description
1 polymer ?
#
loop_
_entity_poly.entity_id
_entity_poly.type
_entity_poly.pdbx_seq_one_letter_code
_entity_poly.pdbx_strand_id
1 'polypeptide(L)'
;FENEFSRNFLEKFPYEKIKPMLYFSDWAEESSDYYKAAKFLGNTATFPGFYAPQGRQLRLRAIDDQFLETLNDLGVTNFEMETSAIYGLSKLLGHKALTVNCVIANRRRGEFSADHHTSEKNMIEWVLERIIP
;
A
#
# COMPACT_ATOMS: atom_id res chain seq x y z
N PHE A 1 3.97 15.62 -5.18
CA PHE A 1 4.55 14.35 -4.69
C PHE A 1 4.93 14.44 -3.21
N GLU A 2 5.17 15.64 -2.65
CA GLU A 2 5.33 15.80 -1.20
C GLU A 2 4.05 16.30 -0.53
N ASN A 3 3.69 15.66 0.58
CA ASN A 3 2.62 16.01 1.50
C ASN A 3 3.10 15.87 2.96
N GLU A 4 2.23 16.16 3.94
CA GLU A 4 2.58 16.03 5.36
C GLU A 4 3.06 14.62 5.74
N PHE A 5 2.39 13.57 5.25
CA PHE A 5 2.78 12.19 5.50
C PHE A 5 4.21 11.91 4.98
N SER A 6 4.51 12.23 3.73
CA SER A 6 5.82 11.98 3.12
C SER A 6 6.96 12.70 3.85
N ARG A 7 6.72 13.94 4.34
CA ARG A 7 7.71 14.69 5.11
C ARG A 7 7.99 14.01 6.46
N ASN A 8 6.94 13.69 7.19
CA ASN A 8 7.05 13.01 8.48
C ASN A 8 7.66 11.61 8.35
N PHE A 9 7.32 10.90 7.28
CA PHE A 9 7.88 9.59 6.93
C PHE A 9 9.38 9.72 6.70
N LEU A 10 9.81 10.62 5.79
CA LEU A 10 11.22 10.80 5.47
C LEU A 10 12.04 11.29 6.67
N GLU A 11 11.50 12.16 7.52
CA GLU A 11 12.19 12.61 8.72
C GLU A 11 12.56 11.44 9.65
N LYS A 12 11.65 10.47 9.81
CA LYS A 12 11.77 9.37 10.78
C LYS A 12 12.25 8.04 10.17
N PHE A 13 12.29 7.92 8.84
CA PHE A 13 12.69 6.68 8.15
C PHE A 13 14.20 6.43 8.30
N PRO A 14 14.61 5.32 8.96
CA PRO A 14 15.99 5.14 9.40
C PRO A 14 16.93 4.54 8.34
N TYR A 15 16.41 4.10 7.19
CA TYR A 15 17.19 3.38 6.17
C TYR A 15 17.81 4.34 5.16
N GLU A 16 18.93 4.97 5.53
CA GLU A 16 19.60 6.01 4.73
C GLU A 16 20.02 5.57 3.31
N LYS A 17 20.24 4.26 3.09
CA LYS A 17 20.53 3.75 1.73
C LYS A 17 19.28 3.62 0.85
N ILE A 18 18.11 3.41 1.44
CA ILE A 18 16.83 3.28 0.72
C ILE A 18 16.17 4.64 0.57
N LYS A 19 16.31 5.51 1.56
CA LYS A 19 15.65 6.82 1.64
C LYS A 19 15.71 7.64 0.35
N PRO A 20 16.86 7.75 -0.37
CA PRO A 20 16.94 8.51 -1.62
C PRO A 20 16.23 7.84 -2.82
N MET A 21 15.87 6.56 -2.70
CA MET A 21 15.17 5.78 -3.74
C MET A 21 13.65 5.86 -3.59
N LEU A 22 13.14 6.41 -2.49
CA LEU A 22 11.71 6.51 -2.23
C LEU A 22 11.09 7.64 -3.06
N TYR A 23 9.88 7.39 -3.52
CA TYR A 23 8.98 8.41 -4.04
C TYR A 23 7.58 8.19 -3.46
N PHE A 24 6.80 9.26 -3.45
CA PHE A 24 5.44 9.27 -2.91
C PHE A 24 4.48 9.76 -3.97
N SER A 25 3.29 9.17 -4.04
CA SER A 25 2.20 9.66 -4.87
C SER A 25 0.88 9.41 -4.17
N ASP A 26 -0.05 10.32 -4.38
CA ASP A 26 -1.38 10.32 -3.77
C ASP A 26 -2.44 9.81 -4.75
N TRP A 27 -3.53 9.28 -4.21
CA TRP A 27 -4.74 9.00 -4.97
C TRP A 27 -5.39 10.29 -5.49
N ALA A 28 -6.34 10.16 -6.40
CA ALA A 28 -7.20 11.26 -6.84
C ALA A 28 -8.20 11.62 -5.75
N GLU A 29 -7.93 12.68 -4.98
CA GLU A 29 -8.72 13.08 -3.82
C GLU A 29 -10.18 13.35 -4.16
N GLU A 30 -10.47 13.82 -5.37
CA GLU A 30 -11.85 14.06 -5.83
C GLU A 30 -12.66 12.76 -5.99
N SER A 31 -11.99 11.59 -6.05
CA SER A 31 -12.62 10.27 -6.12
C SER A 31 -12.77 9.63 -4.74
N SER A 32 -12.41 10.33 -3.65
CA SER A 32 -12.44 9.77 -2.29
C SER A 32 -13.84 9.39 -1.83
N ASP A 33 -14.88 10.12 -2.28
CA ASP A 33 -16.27 9.90 -1.90
C ASP A 33 -16.77 8.49 -2.23
N TYR A 34 -16.32 7.92 -3.35
CA TYR A 34 -16.67 6.54 -3.73
C TYR A 34 -16.27 5.53 -2.64
N TYR A 35 -15.22 5.82 -1.86
CA TYR A 35 -14.58 4.83 -1.00
C TYR A 35 -14.48 5.24 0.47
N LYS A 36 -15.16 6.33 0.89
CA LYS A 36 -15.26 6.74 2.30
C LYS A 36 -15.81 5.64 3.22
N ALA A 37 -16.59 4.70 2.67
CA ALA A 37 -17.14 3.55 3.39
C ALA A 37 -16.16 2.36 3.51
N ALA A 38 -14.93 2.47 3.00
CA ALA A 38 -13.93 1.42 3.14
C ALA A 38 -13.65 1.16 4.63
N LYS A 39 -13.45 -0.11 4.99
CA LYS A 39 -13.18 -0.52 6.38
C LYS A 39 -11.89 0.10 6.94
N PHE A 40 -10.91 0.30 6.08
CA PHE A 40 -9.64 0.93 6.40
C PHE A 40 -9.23 1.86 5.27
N LEU A 41 -8.77 3.06 5.63
CA LEU A 41 -8.17 4.04 4.72
C LEU A 41 -6.78 4.37 5.26
N GLY A 42 -5.76 4.35 4.41
CA GLY A 42 -4.38 4.56 4.86
C GLY A 42 -3.35 4.52 3.74
N ASN A 43 -2.08 4.43 4.13
CA ASN A 43 -0.94 4.49 3.22
C ASN A 43 -0.45 3.09 2.84
N THR A 44 -0.25 2.88 1.54
CA THR A 44 0.30 1.64 0.98
C THR A 44 1.80 1.79 0.75
N ALA A 45 2.61 0.83 1.23
CA ALA A 45 3.99 0.68 0.78
C ALA A 45 4.07 -0.28 -0.43
N THR A 46 4.58 0.22 -1.55
CA THR A 46 4.76 -0.58 -2.76
C THR A 46 6.18 -1.13 -2.84
N PHE A 47 6.32 -2.45 -2.96
CA PHE A 47 7.60 -3.14 -3.00
C PHE A 47 7.97 -3.63 -4.40
N PRO A 48 9.26 -3.67 -4.76
CA PRO A 48 9.71 -4.18 -6.06
C PRO A 48 9.72 -5.73 -6.14
N GLY A 49 9.15 -6.42 -5.15
CA GLY A 49 9.13 -7.89 -5.14
C GLY A 49 8.49 -8.48 -3.89
N PHE A 50 8.07 -9.73 -4.00
CA PHE A 50 7.25 -10.40 -2.98
C PHE A 50 8.05 -11.06 -1.84
N TYR A 51 9.29 -11.46 -2.09
CA TYR A 51 10.10 -12.21 -1.13
C TYR A 51 10.91 -11.29 -0.21
N ALA A 52 12.22 -11.20 -0.43
CA ALA A 52 13.14 -10.44 0.41
C ALA A 52 12.71 -8.97 0.60
N PRO A 53 12.17 -8.25 -0.42
CA PRO A 53 11.70 -6.89 -0.20
C PRO A 53 10.59 -6.82 0.85
N GLN A 54 9.65 -7.75 0.85
CA GLN A 54 8.60 -7.83 1.87
C GLN A 54 9.00 -8.73 3.06
N GLY A 55 10.29 -8.86 3.39
CA GLY A 55 10.72 -9.60 4.58
C GLY A 55 10.64 -11.13 4.52
N ARG A 56 10.29 -11.74 3.39
CA ARG A 56 10.31 -13.22 3.25
C ARG A 56 11.65 -13.67 2.67
N GLN A 57 12.38 -14.48 3.43
CA GLN A 57 13.70 -14.95 3.00
C GLN A 57 13.59 -16.30 2.27
N LEU A 58 14.30 -16.44 1.14
CA LEU A 58 14.45 -17.70 0.41
C LEU A 58 15.91 -17.93 -0.01
N ARG A 59 16.43 -17.03 -0.87
CA ARG A 59 17.84 -16.99 -1.29
C ARG A 59 18.46 -15.62 -1.03
N LEU A 60 17.73 -14.57 -1.42
CA LEU A 60 18.03 -13.20 -1.05
C LEU A 60 17.60 -12.96 0.40
N ARG A 61 18.45 -12.27 1.16
CA ARG A 61 18.15 -11.83 2.53
C ARG A 61 17.30 -10.56 2.47
N ALA A 62 16.35 -10.46 3.40
CA ALA A 62 15.66 -9.20 3.65
C ALA A 62 16.67 -8.17 4.20
N ILE A 63 16.29 -6.89 4.19
CA ILE A 63 17.16 -5.84 4.73
C ILE A 63 17.45 -6.07 6.22
N ASP A 64 16.40 -6.36 7.00
CA ASP A 64 16.43 -6.85 8.37
C ASP A 64 15.03 -7.36 8.77
N ASP A 65 14.88 -7.74 10.04
CA ASP A 65 13.64 -8.28 10.60
C ASP A 65 12.70 -7.20 11.18
N GLN A 66 13.11 -5.92 11.18
CA GLN A 66 12.36 -4.79 11.76
C GLN A 66 11.74 -3.88 10.69
N PHE A 67 12.10 -4.06 9.41
CA PHE A 67 11.69 -3.20 8.32
C PHE A 67 10.17 -2.99 8.23
N LEU A 68 9.39 -4.08 8.27
CA LEU A 68 7.93 -4.01 8.17
C LEU A 68 7.28 -3.36 9.40
N GLU A 69 7.79 -3.61 10.60
CA GLU A 69 7.31 -2.93 11.82
C GLU A 69 7.65 -1.44 11.78
N THR A 70 8.85 -1.09 11.32
CA THR A 70 9.24 0.32 11.11
C THR A 70 8.28 1.03 10.16
N LEU A 71 7.90 0.40 9.04
CA LEU A 71 6.90 0.97 8.13
C LEU A 71 5.54 1.16 8.81
N ASN A 72 5.11 0.19 9.62
CA ASN A 72 3.84 0.28 10.34
C ASN A 72 3.83 1.44 11.35
N ASP A 73 4.90 1.60 12.12
CA ASP A 73 5.08 2.69 13.08
C ASP A 73 5.11 4.07 12.39
N LEU A 74 5.55 4.12 11.13
CA LEU A 74 5.54 5.31 10.29
C LEU A 74 4.19 5.56 9.60
N GLY A 75 3.15 4.77 9.88
CA GLY A 75 1.80 4.98 9.37
C GLY A 75 1.48 4.28 8.04
N VAL A 76 2.24 3.25 7.67
CA VAL A 76 1.89 2.33 6.58
C VAL A 76 0.88 1.29 7.07
N THR A 77 -0.24 1.18 6.36
CA THR A 77 -1.35 0.29 6.73
C THR A 77 -1.32 -1.06 6.03
N ASN A 78 -0.76 -1.10 4.82
CA ASN A 78 -0.65 -2.30 4.00
C ASN A 78 0.56 -2.18 3.06
N PHE A 79 0.88 -3.28 2.38
CA PHE A 79 1.89 -3.29 1.34
C PHE A 79 1.52 -4.24 0.21
N GLU A 80 1.96 -3.88 -0.99
CA GLU A 80 1.73 -4.59 -2.24
C GLU A 80 2.82 -4.20 -3.26
N MET A 81 2.59 -4.26 -4.57
CA MET A 81 3.65 -4.13 -5.57
C MET A 81 3.35 -3.13 -6.71
N GLU A 82 2.20 -2.46 -6.76
CA GLU A 82 1.75 -1.69 -7.93
C GLU A 82 1.30 -0.24 -7.63
N THR A 83 0.73 0.02 -6.45
CA THR A 83 -0.09 1.21 -6.15
C THR A 83 0.65 2.53 -6.39
N SER A 84 1.87 2.67 -5.87
CA SER A 84 2.63 3.92 -6.03
C SER A 84 2.94 4.25 -7.49
N ALA A 85 3.22 3.24 -8.32
CA ALA A 85 3.48 3.41 -9.75
C ALA A 85 2.20 3.76 -10.51
N ILE A 86 1.07 3.11 -10.18
CA ILE A 86 -0.25 3.47 -10.73
C ILE A 86 -0.53 4.94 -10.46
N TYR A 87 -0.42 5.40 -9.20
CA TYR A 87 -0.70 6.79 -8.86
C TYR A 87 0.26 7.77 -9.53
N GLY A 88 1.56 7.47 -9.51
CA GLY A 88 2.57 8.32 -10.13
C GLY A 88 2.32 8.50 -11.63
N LEU A 89 2.11 7.41 -12.36
CA LEU A 89 1.87 7.43 -13.80
C LEU A 89 0.51 8.06 -14.13
N SER A 90 -0.55 7.72 -13.41
CA SER A 90 -1.87 8.33 -13.63
C SER A 90 -1.82 9.84 -13.47
N LYS A 91 -1.14 10.34 -12.44
CA LYS A 91 -0.98 11.79 -12.22
C LYS A 91 -0.21 12.46 -13.36
N LEU A 92 0.87 11.84 -13.84
CA LEU A 92 1.66 12.35 -14.98
C LEU A 92 0.85 12.36 -16.29
N LEU A 93 -0.09 11.44 -16.44
CA LEU A 93 -0.94 11.30 -17.62
C LEU A 93 -2.28 12.05 -17.51
N GLY A 94 -2.56 12.73 -16.40
CA GLY A 94 -3.83 13.43 -16.17
C GLY A 94 -5.03 12.53 -15.86
N HIS A 95 -4.78 11.28 -15.46
CA HIS A 95 -5.82 10.33 -15.03
C HIS A 95 -6.08 10.42 -13.52
N LYS A 96 -7.33 10.14 -13.14
CA LYS A 96 -7.74 9.96 -11.74
C LYS A 96 -7.62 8.48 -11.36
N ALA A 97 -6.82 8.19 -10.34
CA ALA A 97 -6.60 6.81 -9.89
C ALA A 97 -6.74 6.67 -8.39
N LEU A 98 -7.18 5.49 -7.98
CA LEU A 98 -7.26 5.01 -6.60
C LEU A 98 -7.11 3.48 -6.62
N THR A 99 -6.73 2.89 -5.49
CA THR A 99 -6.60 1.44 -5.35
C THR A 99 -7.42 0.95 -4.15
N VAL A 100 -8.07 -0.20 -4.31
CA VAL A 100 -8.73 -0.93 -3.22
C VAL A 100 -8.07 -2.30 -3.12
N ASN A 101 -7.66 -2.68 -1.91
CA ASN A 101 -6.90 -3.90 -1.66
C ASN A 101 -7.67 -4.85 -0.74
N CYS A 102 -7.73 -6.13 -1.11
CA CYS A 102 -8.21 -7.19 -0.24
C CYS A 102 -7.05 -7.66 0.66
N VAL A 103 -7.17 -7.47 1.97
CA VAL A 103 -6.14 -7.91 2.92
C VAL A 103 -6.30 -9.41 3.16
N ILE A 104 -5.41 -10.21 2.58
CA ILE A 104 -5.46 -11.69 2.69
C ILE A 104 -4.62 -12.25 3.85
N ALA A 105 -3.73 -11.43 4.43
CA ALA A 105 -2.84 -11.85 5.50
C ALA A 105 -2.54 -10.69 6.45
N ASN A 106 -2.72 -10.93 7.75
CA ASN A 106 -2.23 -10.07 8.82
C ASN A 106 -0.94 -10.67 9.38
N ARG A 107 0.20 -10.16 8.93
CA ARG A 107 1.51 -10.73 9.28
C ARG A 107 1.87 -10.56 10.75
N ARG A 108 1.43 -9.49 11.41
CA ARG A 108 1.70 -9.24 12.83
C ARG A 108 1.01 -10.27 13.72
N ARG A 109 -0.23 -10.61 13.36
CA ARG A 109 -1.04 -11.61 14.08
C ARG A 109 -0.79 -13.05 13.62
N GLY A 110 -0.02 -13.24 12.54
CA GLY A 110 0.14 -14.55 11.91
C GLY A 110 -1.17 -15.11 11.33
N GLU A 111 -2.15 -14.24 11.06
CA GLU A 111 -3.48 -14.62 10.61
C GLU A 111 -3.57 -14.54 9.08
N PHE A 112 -4.18 -15.55 8.50
CA PHE A 112 -4.42 -15.63 7.06
C PHE A 112 -5.93 -15.76 6.83
N SER A 113 -6.42 -15.14 5.77
CA SER A 113 -7.81 -15.34 5.37
C SER A 113 -8.00 -16.80 4.98
N ALA A 114 -8.92 -17.47 5.68
CA ALA A 114 -9.29 -18.85 5.39
C ALA A 114 -9.94 -18.98 4.00
N ASP A 115 -10.68 -17.94 3.58
CA ASP A 115 -11.30 -17.84 2.26
C ASP A 115 -11.11 -16.43 1.68
N HIS A 116 -9.94 -16.22 1.10
CA HIS A 116 -9.60 -14.96 0.44
C HIS A 116 -10.37 -14.76 -0.88
N HIS A 117 -10.81 -15.84 -1.54
CA HIS A 117 -11.57 -15.75 -2.79
C HIS A 117 -12.94 -15.11 -2.57
N THR A 118 -13.65 -15.50 -1.51
CA THR A 118 -14.92 -14.85 -1.13
C THR A 118 -14.69 -13.38 -0.77
N SER A 119 -13.61 -13.08 -0.04
CA SER A 119 -13.26 -11.70 0.33
C SER A 119 -12.97 -10.83 -0.90
N GLU A 120 -12.24 -11.38 -1.87
CA GLU A 120 -11.94 -10.75 -3.16
C GLU A 120 -13.21 -10.51 -3.97
N LYS A 121 -14.09 -11.52 -4.11
CA LYS A 121 -15.37 -11.37 -4.80
C LYS A 121 -16.23 -10.26 -4.20
N ASN A 122 -16.36 -10.24 -2.87
CA ASN A 122 -17.12 -9.21 -2.16
C ASN A 122 -16.52 -7.82 -2.37
N MET A 123 -15.19 -7.71 -2.40
CA MET A 123 -14.51 -6.45 -2.70
C MET A 123 -14.80 -5.99 -4.13
N ILE A 124 -14.75 -6.89 -5.12
CA ILE A 124 -15.06 -6.59 -6.52
C ILE A 124 -16.50 -6.07 -6.64
N GLU A 125 -17.48 -6.78 -6.09
CA GLU A 125 -18.89 -6.35 -6.08
C GLU A 125 -19.03 -4.97 -5.42
N TRP A 126 -18.45 -4.80 -4.24
CA TRP A 126 -18.47 -3.54 -3.49
C TRP A 126 -17.87 -2.37 -4.29
N VAL A 127 -16.77 -2.60 -5.03
CA VAL A 127 -16.16 -1.59 -5.91
C VAL A 127 -17.08 -1.27 -7.10
N LEU A 128 -17.61 -2.29 -7.77
CA LEU A 128 -18.44 -2.12 -8.97
C LEU A 128 -19.71 -1.32 -8.66
N GLU A 129 -20.38 -1.61 -7.53
CA GLU A 129 -21.56 -0.87 -7.04
C GLU A 129 -21.31 0.63 -6.81
N ARG A 130 -20.04 1.05 -6.68
CA ARG A 130 -19.66 2.44 -6.41
C ARG A 130 -19.20 3.19 -7.64
N ILE A 131 -18.57 2.50 -8.59
CA ILE A 131 -18.01 3.15 -9.79
C ILE A 131 -18.92 3.07 -11.00
N ILE A 132 -19.81 2.08 -11.06
CA ILE A 132 -20.78 1.92 -12.14
C ILE A 132 -22.14 2.42 -11.62
N PRO A 133 -22.69 3.51 -12.18
CA PRO A 133 -24.01 4.01 -11.85
C PRO A 133 -25.15 3.03 -12.12
#